data_AF-A0A2P8D817-F1
#
_entry.id   AF-A0A2P8D817-F1
#
_cell.length_a   1.000
_cell.length_b   1.000
_cell.length_c   1.000
_cell.angle_alpha   90.00
_cell.angle_beta   90.00
_cell.angle_gamma   90.00
#
_symmetry.space_group_name_H-M   'P 1'
#
loop_
_entity.id
_entity.type
_entity.pdbx_description
1 polymer ?
#
loop_
_entity_poly.entity_id
_entity_poly.type
_entity_poly.pdbx_seq_one_letter_code
_entity_poly.pdbx_strand_id
1 'polypeptide(L)'
;MIALNREEVRRKSVSFWILFALLLFSTLIVVYFFVWTAQRENMSYMSRLDELRRIENKQTVYLNGVKNLYGQMDRVSSMTYLSAYDKIEIANFAKSIKNQIGTDSTTSFSGYYSLLKNHPVQMEILDTLLTAIEEKARLKEKLDRCRTVKIKKSNPFLDPNR
;
A
#
# COMPACT_ATOMS: atom_id res chain seq x y z
N MET A 1 -53.52 71.16 22.80
CA MET A 1 -52.13 70.97 22.37
C MET A 1 -51.47 70.05 23.37
N ILE A 2 -51.10 68.83 22.93
CA ILE A 2 -50.49 67.83 23.79
C ILE A 2 -49.07 68.30 24.07
N ALA A 3 -48.83 68.83 25.26
CA ALA A 3 -47.47 69.11 25.74
C ALA A 3 -46.78 67.76 25.95
N LEU A 4 -46.18 67.24 24.88
CA LEU A 4 -45.39 66.02 24.90
C LEU A 4 -44.22 66.25 25.86
N ASN A 5 -44.22 65.54 26.98
CA ASN A 5 -43.15 65.60 27.97
C ASN A 5 -41.86 65.07 27.31
N ARG A 6 -41.01 65.99 26.80
CA ARG A 6 -39.79 65.68 26.03
C ARG A 6 -38.87 64.70 26.76
N GLU A 7 -38.85 64.72 28.09
CA GLU A 7 -38.04 63.82 28.91
C GLU A 7 -38.53 62.37 28.85
N GLU A 8 -39.84 62.15 28.82
CA GLU A 8 -40.43 60.82 28.78
C GLU A 8 -40.19 60.16 27.42
N VAL A 9 -40.31 60.95 26.35
CA VAL A 9 -39.98 60.54 24.98
C VAL A 9 -38.48 60.22 24.84
N ARG A 10 -37.61 61.06 25.41
CA ARG A 10 -36.16 60.83 25.38
C ARG A 10 -35.78 59.55 26.14
N ARG A 11 -36.38 59.31 27.31
CA ARG A 11 -36.12 58.10 28.12
C ARG A 11 -36.59 56.83 27.41
N LYS A 12 -37.79 56.85 26.81
CA LYS A 12 -38.33 55.73 26.03
C LYS A 12 -37.47 55.45 24.79
N SER A 13 -37.02 56.50 24.10
CA SER A 13 -36.13 56.37 22.94
C SER A 13 -34.77 55.77 23.31
N VAL A 14 -34.12 56.25 24.38
CA VAL A 14 -32.86 55.68 24.87
C VAL A 14 -33.01 54.22 25.26
N SER A 15 -34.08 53.86 25.97
CA SER A 15 -34.37 52.47 26.32
C SER A 15 -34.59 51.59 25.08
N PHE A 16 -35.23 52.13 24.04
CA PHE A 16 -35.41 51.43 22.77
C PHE A 16 -34.07 51.16 22.08
N TRP A 17 -33.19 52.17 21.98
CA TRP A 17 -31.87 52.00 21.36
C TRP A 17 -30.98 51.04 22.12
N ILE A 18 -31.04 51.02 23.46
CA ILE A 18 -30.29 50.05 24.27
C ILE A 18 -30.80 48.63 24.02
N LEU A 19 -32.12 48.42 24.04
CA LEU A 19 -32.71 47.10 23.76
C LEU A 19 -32.42 46.65 22.33
N PHE A 20 -32.51 47.56 21.36
CA PHE A 20 -32.20 47.28 19.96
C PHE A 20 -30.72 46.91 19.77
N ALA A 21 -29.81 47.65 20.39
CA ALA A 21 -28.38 47.33 20.36
C ALA A 21 -28.08 45.98 21.02
N LEU A 22 -28.73 45.67 22.14
CA LEU A 22 -28.56 44.39 22.83
C LEU A 22 -29.08 43.22 21.99
N LEU A 23 -30.20 43.42 21.29
CA LEU A 23 -30.77 42.43 20.38
C LEU A 23 -29.86 42.21 19.16
N LEU A 24 -29.35 43.29 18.56
CA LEU A 24 -28.33 43.22 17.49
C LEU A 24 -27.08 42.47 17.94
N PHE A 25 -26.54 42.80 19.11
CA PHE A 25 -25.35 42.16 19.65
C PHE A 25 -25.57 40.67 19.92
N SER A 26 -26.74 40.31 20.47
CA SER A 26 -27.14 38.92 20.65
C SER A 26 -27.17 38.14 19.34
N THR A 27 -27.76 38.71 18.27
CA THR A 27 -27.79 38.05 16.96
C THR A 27 -26.40 37.87 16.35
N LEU A 28 -25.51 38.86 16.51
CA LEU A 28 -24.13 38.78 16.04
C LEU A 28 -23.33 37.70 16.77
N ILE A 29 -23.52 37.55 18.08
CA ILE A 29 -22.88 36.49 18.86
C ILE A 29 -23.27 35.11 18.33
N VAL A 30 -24.56 34.88 18.07
CA VAL A 30 -25.04 33.58 17.57
C VAL A 30 -24.44 33.25 16.22
N VAL A 31 -24.43 34.22 15.28
CA VAL A 31 -23.84 34.02 13.94
C VAL A 31 -22.33 33.77 14.06
N TYR A 32 -21.63 34.50 14.92
CA TYR A 32 -20.19 34.31 15.16
C TYR A 32 -19.88 32.89 15.65
N PHE A 33 -20.60 32.41 16.66
CA PHE A 33 -20.40 31.04 17.17
C PHE A 33 -20.71 29.99 16.11
N PHE A 34 -21.76 30.16 15.31
CA PHE A 34 -22.10 29.25 14.23
C PHE A 34 -21.01 29.16 13.17
N VAL A 35 -20.46 30.30 12.73
CA VAL A 35 -19.35 30.33 11.76
C VAL A 35 -18.10 29.68 12.36
N TRP A 36 -17.80 29.97 13.63
CA TRP A 36 -16.63 29.41 14.31
C TRP A 36 -16.72 27.89 14.46
N THR A 37 -17.87 27.35 14.85
CA THR A 37 -18.07 25.89 14.94
C THR A 37 -17.98 25.24 13.56
N ALA A 38 -18.60 25.83 12.54
CA ALA A 38 -18.53 25.32 11.16
C ALA A 38 -17.09 25.29 10.63
N GLN A 39 -16.30 26.34 10.88
CA GLN A 39 -14.88 26.37 10.50
C GLN A 39 -14.07 25.30 11.24
N ARG A 40 -14.33 25.11 12.53
CA ARG A 40 -13.62 24.11 13.34
C ARG A 40 -13.92 22.69 12.88
N GLU A 41 -15.18 22.39 12.59
CA GLU A 41 -15.56 21.09 12.02
C GLU A 41 -14.92 20.90 10.65
N ASN A 42 -14.99 21.90 9.76
CA ASN A 42 -14.42 21.80 8.42
C ASN A 42 -12.90 21.55 8.45
N MET A 43 -12.16 22.22 9.35
CA MET A 43 -10.74 21.94 9.58
C MET A 43 -10.48 20.49 10.02
N SER A 44 -11.33 19.95 10.90
CA SER A 44 -11.20 18.55 11.35
C SER A 44 -11.56 17.53 10.27
N TYR A 45 -12.49 17.86 9.37
CA TYR A 45 -12.79 17.03 8.21
C TYR A 45 -11.64 17.06 7.21
N MET A 46 -11.08 18.24 6.92
CA MET A 46 -9.94 18.38 6.01
C MET A 46 -8.71 17.64 6.52
N SER A 47 -8.42 17.69 7.82
CA SER A 47 -7.28 16.94 8.39
C SER A 47 -7.46 15.43 8.27
N ARG A 48 -8.68 14.91 8.47
CA ARG A 48 -9.00 13.49 8.25
C ARG A 48 -8.89 13.09 6.78
N LEU A 49 -9.32 13.95 5.86
CA LEU A 49 -9.17 13.72 4.43
C LEU A 49 -7.69 13.67 4.02
N ASP A 50 -6.87 14.57 4.54
CA ASP A 50 -5.42 14.56 4.29
C ASP A 50 -4.76 13.31 4.86
N GLU A 51 -5.18 12.84 6.03
CA GLU A 51 -4.71 11.58 6.61
C GLU A 51 -5.07 10.38 5.73
N LEU A 52 -6.33 10.28 5.29
CA LEU A 52 -6.78 9.23 4.38
C LEU A 52 -6.01 9.25 3.05
N ARG A 53 -5.79 10.44 2.49
CA ARG A 53 -5.03 10.60 1.24
C ARG A 53 -3.57 10.19 1.38
N ARG A 54 -2.96 10.45 2.55
CA ARG A 54 -1.60 9.95 2.87
C ARG A 54 -1.58 8.42 2.96
N ILE A 55 -2.59 7.81 3.59
CA ILE A 55 -2.70 6.34 3.67
C ILE A 55 -2.87 5.73 2.28
N GLU A 56 -3.73 6.31 1.43
CA GLU A 56 -3.96 5.85 0.05
C GLU A 56 -2.69 5.93 -0.81
N ASN A 57 -1.96 7.04 -0.73
CA ASN A 57 -0.69 7.20 -1.43
C ASN A 57 0.33 6.14 -0.98
N LYS A 58 0.43 5.88 0.33
CA LYS A 58 1.29 4.81 0.86
C LYS A 58 0.85 3.43 0.38
N GLN A 59 -0.45 3.16 0.35
CA GLN A 59 -1.00 1.91 -0.17
C GLN A 59 -0.62 1.69 -1.63
N THR A 60 -0.64 2.74 -2.45
CA THR A 60 -0.21 2.68 -3.86
C THR A 60 1.28 2.35 -3.99
N VAL A 61 2.12 2.98 -3.16
CA VAL A 61 3.56 2.70 -3.13
C VAL A 61 3.83 1.24 -2.74
N TYR A 62 3.18 0.72 -1.69
CA TYR A 62 3.34 -0.67 -1.28
C TYR A 62 2.82 -1.65 -2.32
N LEU A 63 1.67 -1.37 -2.93
CA LEU A 63 1.12 -2.20 -3.99
C LEU A 63 2.13 -2.31 -5.15
N ASN A 64 2.73 -1.20 -5.56
CA ASN A 64 3.75 -1.19 -6.62
C ASN A 64 5.02 -1.93 -6.20
N GLY A 65 5.48 -1.75 -4.96
CA GLY A 65 6.63 -2.50 -4.42
C GLY A 65 6.39 -4.01 -4.43
N VAL A 66 5.22 -4.45 -3.96
CA VAL A 66 4.84 -5.86 -3.93
C VAL A 66 4.65 -6.41 -5.36
N LYS A 67 4.02 -5.66 -6.27
CA LYS A 67 3.92 -6.05 -7.69
C LYS A 67 5.29 -6.23 -8.34
N ASN A 68 6.22 -5.32 -8.08
CA ASN A 68 7.58 -5.43 -8.61
C ASN A 68 8.32 -6.64 -8.05
N LEU A 69 8.14 -6.93 -6.75
CA LEU A 69 8.70 -8.12 -6.10
C LEU A 69 8.18 -9.40 -6.76
N TYR A 70 6.87 -9.51 -6.97
CA TYR A 70 6.29 -10.64 -7.71
C TYR A 70 6.76 -10.70 -9.17
N GLY A 71 6.92 -9.56 -9.84
CA GLY A 71 7.48 -9.51 -11.20
C GLY A 71 8.94 -9.99 -11.28
N GLN A 72 9.75 -9.70 -10.26
CA GLN A 72 11.11 -10.26 -10.16
C GLN A 72 11.08 -11.77 -9.93
N MET A 73 10.20 -12.27 -9.06
CA MET A 73 10.01 -13.71 -8.85
C MET A 73 9.52 -14.42 -10.11
N ASP A 74 8.62 -13.82 -10.87
CA ASP A 74 8.11 -14.37 -12.13
C ASP A 74 9.20 -14.49 -13.19
N ARG A 75 10.01 -13.43 -13.37
CA ARG A 75 11.22 -13.48 -14.22
C ARG A 75 12.16 -14.60 -13.81
N VAL A 76 12.39 -14.74 -12.51
CA VAL A 76 13.22 -15.78 -11.91
C VAL A 76 12.64 -17.17 -12.17
N SER A 77 11.32 -17.34 -12.12
CA SER A 77 10.65 -18.61 -12.43
C SER A 77 10.79 -19.03 -13.91
N SER A 78 10.98 -18.06 -14.81
CA SER A 78 11.21 -18.30 -16.23
C SER A 78 12.67 -18.67 -16.57
N MET A 79 13.60 -18.45 -15.63
CA MET A 79 15.00 -18.83 -15.80
C MET A 79 15.22 -20.28 -15.39
N THR A 80 16.04 -21.00 -16.15
CA THR A 80 16.40 -22.40 -15.86
C THR A 80 17.23 -22.55 -14.59
N TYR A 81 17.92 -21.46 -14.18
CA TYR A 81 18.80 -21.44 -13.02
C TYR A 81 18.66 -20.12 -12.26
N LEU A 82 18.69 -20.20 -10.93
CA LEU A 82 18.65 -19.04 -10.05
C LEU A 82 20.04 -18.70 -9.53
N SER A 83 20.59 -17.55 -9.93
CA SER A 83 21.89 -17.15 -9.38
C SER A 83 21.76 -16.77 -7.91
N ALA A 84 22.84 -16.97 -7.14
CA ALA A 84 22.90 -16.52 -5.75
C ALA A 84 22.75 -14.99 -5.62
N TYR A 85 23.13 -14.24 -6.66
CA TYR A 85 22.98 -12.79 -6.72
C TYR A 85 21.49 -12.38 -6.81
N ASP A 86 20.72 -13.04 -7.68
CA ASP A 86 19.29 -12.75 -7.86
C ASP A 86 18.50 -13.05 -6.57
N LYS A 87 18.87 -14.12 -5.85
CA LYS A 87 18.28 -14.46 -4.54
C LYS A 87 18.51 -13.34 -3.51
N ILE A 88 19.74 -12.81 -3.45
CA ILE A 88 20.11 -11.76 -2.51
C ILE A 88 19.40 -10.45 -2.87
N GLU A 89 19.30 -10.12 -4.16
CA GLU A 89 18.62 -8.91 -4.63
C GLU A 89 17.13 -8.93 -4.27
N ILE A 90 16.42 -10.02 -4.58
CA ILE A 90 14.99 -10.18 -4.24
C ILE A 90 14.77 -10.14 -2.73
N ALA A 91 15.63 -10.80 -1.95
CA ALA A 91 15.55 -10.79 -0.48
C ALA A 91 15.78 -9.40 0.12
N ASN A 92 16.75 -8.65 -0.43
CA ASN A 92 17.00 -7.27 -0.01
C ASN A 92 15.83 -6.35 -0.37
N PHE A 93 15.20 -6.56 -1.54
CA PHE A 93 14.04 -5.80 -1.96
C PHE A 93 12.83 -6.08 -1.06
N ALA A 94 12.54 -7.34 -0.75
CA ALA A 94 11.50 -7.74 0.19
C ALA A 94 11.74 -7.14 1.59
N LYS A 95 13.00 -7.14 2.07
CA LYS A 95 13.39 -6.54 3.35
C LYS A 95 13.21 -5.02 3.36
N SER A 96 13.52 -4.35 2.26
CA SER A 96 13.30 -2.91 2.09
C SER A 96 11.82 -2.54 2.24
N ILE A 97 10.93 -3.25 1.53
CA ILE A 97 9.48 -3.03 1.61
C ILE A 97 8.98 -3.32 3.04
N LYS A 98 9.45 -4.40 3.67
CA LYS A 98 9.09 -4.75 5.05
C LYS A 98 9.50 -3.66 6.04
N ASN A 99 10.68 -3.08 5.88
CA ASN A 99 11.15 -1.98 6.72
C ASN A 99 10.31 -0.72 6.54
N GLN A 100 9.95 -0.38 5.29
CA GLN A 100 9.07 0.75 5.00
C GLN A 100 7.66 0.58 5.60
N ILE A 101 7.12 -0.64 5.62
CA ILE A 101 5.83 -0.94 6.29
C ILE A 101 5.97 -0.84 7.82
N GLY A 102 7.09 -1.32 8.37
CA GLY A 102 7.38 -1.25 9.80
C GLY A 102 7.42 0.19 10.33
N THR A 103 7.96 1.12 9.54
CA THR A 103 7.98 2.55 9.89
C THR A 103 6.60 3.23 9.83
N ASP A 104 5.67 2.72 9.02
CA ASP A 104 4.35 3.32 8.78
C ASP A 104 3.19 2.61 9.50
N SER A 105 3.53 1.66 10.39
CA SER A 105 2.65 0.75 11.14
C SER A 105 2.20 -0.51 10.39
N THR A 106 2.49 -1.67 10.99
CA THR A 106 2.08 -2.99 10.49
C THR A 106 0.59 -3.28 10.67
N THR A 107 -0.13 -2.52 11.51
CA THR A 107 -1.57 -2.69 11.70
C THR A 107 -2.39 -2.13 10.53
N SER A 108 -1.99 -0.98 9.99
CA SER A 108 -2.65 -0.33 8.85
C SER A 108 -2.39 -1.04 7.52
N PHE A 109 -1.31 -1.83 7.43
CA PHE A 109 -0.89 -2.53 6.21
C PHE A 109 -0.68 -4.04 6.43
N SER A 110 -1.46 -4.64 7.33
CA SER A 110 -1.33 -6.03 7.77
C SER A 110 -1.38 -7.06 6.64
N GLY A 111 -2.15 -6.80 5.57
CA GLY A 111 -2.22 -7.64 4.38
C GLY A 111 -0.92 -7.69 3.57
N TYR A 112 -0.24 -6.55 3.37
CA TYR A 112 1.07 -6.55 2.71
C TYR A 112 2.16 -7.16 3.59
N TYR A 113 2.07 -6.92 4.90
CA TYR A 113 2.99 -7.52 5.86
C TYR A 113 2.86 -9.05 5.90
N SER A 114 1.64 -9.59 5.88
CA SER A 114 1.41 -11.05 5.87
C SER A 114 1.90 -11.71 4.58
N LEU A 115 1.72 -11.05 3.43
CA LEU A 115 2.29 -11.50 2.15
C LEU A 115 3.82 -11.55 2.20
N LEU A 116 4.47 -10.49 2.69
CA LEU A 116 5.93 -10.43 2.82
C LEU A 116 6.49 -11.43 3.84
N LYS A 117 5.72 -11.78 4.88
CA LYS A 117 6.13 -12.75 5.90
C LYS A 117 6.33 -14.15 5.30
N ASN A 118 5.52 -14.52 4.30
CA ASN A 118 5.58 -15.83 3.65
C ASN A 118 6.55 -15.88 2.45
N HIS A 119 7.05 -14.72 2.01
CA HIS A 119 8.01 -14.60 0.92
C HIS A 119 9.25 -15.52 1.02
N PRO A 120 9.95 -15.65 2.17
CA PRO A 120 11.11 -16.55 2.25
C PRO A 120 10.75 -18.01 1.96
N VAL A 121 9.59 -18.47 2.44
CA VAL A 121 9.09 -19.83 2.18
C VAL A 121 8.78 -20.02 0.69
N GLN A 122 8.21 -19.00 0.04
CA GLN A 122 7.93 -19.04 -1.40
C GLN A 122 9.21 -19.13 -2.23
N MET A 123 10.27 -18.42 -1.83
CA MET A 123 11.58 -18.49 -2.51
C MET A 123 12.24 -19.87 -2.33
N GLU A 124 12.13 -20.47 -1.15
CA GLU A 124 12.66 -21.81 -0.89
C GLU A 124 11.96 -22.88 -1.73
N ILE A 125 10.62 -22.80 -1.84
CA ILE A 125 9.84 -23.69 -2.71
C ILE A 125 10.27 -23.53 -4.16
N LEU A 126 10.44 -22.30 -4.65
CA LEU A 126 10.87 -22.03 -6.02
C LEU A 126 12.25 -22.62 -6.33
N ASP A 127 13.20 -22.48 -5.40
CA ASP A 127 14.56 -23.03 -5.51
C ASP A 127 14.55 -24.57 -5.59
N THR A 128 13.74 -25.19 -4.74
CA THR A 128 13.58 -26.64 -4.71
C THR A 128 12.98 -27.15 -6.04
N LEU A 129 12.02 -26.42 -6.59
CA LEU A 129 11.35 -26.76 -7.84
C LEU A 129 12.30 -26.66 -9.04
N LEU A 130 13.10 -25.59 -9.12
CA LEU A 130 14.12 -25.42 -10.16
C LEU A 130 15.17 -26.53 -10.11
N THR A 131 15.67 -26.85 -8.92
CA THR A 131 16.64 -27.94 -8.72
C THR A 131 16.06 -29.29 -9.18
N ALA A 132 14.81 -29.59 -8.84
CA ALA A 132 14.14 -30.82 -9.27
C ALA A 132 13.93 -30.89 -10.81
N ILE A 133 13.65 -29.75 -11.45
CA ILE A 133 13.55 -29.67 -12.92
C ILE A 133 14.90 -29.95 -13.58
N GLU A 134 15.99 -29.38 -13.06
CA GLU A 134 17.34 -29.64 -13.57
C GLU A 134 17.75 -31.10 -13.40
N GLU A 135 17.51 -31.68 -12.23
CA GLU A 135 17.80 -33.10 -11.97
C GLU A 135 17.01 -34.01 -12.91
N LYS A 136 15.72 -33.72 -13.13
CA LYS A 136 14.89 -34.45 -14.09
C LYS A 136 15.45 -34.35 -15.51
N ALA A 137 15.90 -33.16 -15.93
CA ALA A 137 16.52 -32.97 -17.25
C ALA A 137 17.83 -33.79 -17.38
N ARG A 138 18.70 -33.76 -16.36
CA ARG A 138 19.93 -34.56 -16.31
C ARG A 138 19.66 -36.06 -16.32
N LEU A 139 18.67 -36.52 -15.56
CA LEU A 139 18.25 -37.91 -15.52
C LEU A 139 17.71 -38.37 -16.87
N LYS A 140 16.89 -37.54 -17.54
CA LYS A 140 16.39 -37.81 -18.89
C LYS A 140 17.53 -37.95 -19.90
N GLU A 141 18.50 -37.03 -19.87
CA GLU A 141 19.69 -37.08 -20.73
C GLU A 141 20.55 -38.34 -20.47
N LYS A 142 20.73 -38.72 -19.20
CA LYS A 142 21.40 -39.99 -18.84
C LYS A 142 20.64 -41.21 -19.35
N LEU A 143 19.30 -41.22 -19.22
CA LEU A 143 18.45 -42.30 -19.70
C LEU A 143 18.55 -42.46 -21.23
N ASP A 144 18.51 -41.34 -21.97
CA ASP A 144 18.63 -41.34 -23.44
C ASP A 144 20.02 -41.81 -23.90
N ARG A 145 21.09 -41.40 -23.20
CA ARG A 145 22.45 -41.94 -23.43
C ARG A 145 22.55 -43.44 -23.14
N CYS A 146 21.97 -43.92 -22.05
CA CYS A 146 21.95 -45.35 -21.75
C CYS A 146 21.14 -46.14 -22.78
N ARG A 147 20.02 -45.60 -23.27
CA ARG A 147 19.17 -46.23 -24.29
C ARG A 147 19.90 -46.37 -25.63
N THR A 148 20.59 -45.32 -26.08
CA THR A 148 21.39 -45.34 -27.33
C THR A 148 22.57 -46.31 -27.24
N VAL A 149 23.26 -46.39 -26.10
CA VAL A 149 24.34 -47.37 -25.87
C VAL A 149 23.81 -48.80 -25.88
N LYS A 150 22.63 -49.06 -25.30
CA LYS A 150 22.02 -50.39 -25.29
C LYS A 150 21.65 -50.85 -26.71
N ILE A 151 21.15 -49.94 -27.56
CA ILE A 151 20.83 -50.21 -28.97
C ILE A 151 22.09 -50.52 -29.79
N LYS A 152 23.20 -49.78 -29.59
CA LYS A 152 24.50 -50.08 -30.22
C LYS A 152 25.07 -51.43 -29.79
N LYS A 153 24.90 -51.83 -28.53
CA LYS A 153 25.32 -53.15 -28.03
C LYS A 153 24.44 -54.30 -28.54
N SER A 154 23.15 -54.08 -28.78
CA SER A 154 22.24 -55.13 -29.28
C SER A 154 22.28 -55.32 -30.79
N ASN A 155 22.82 -54.36 -31.56
CA ASN A 155 23.02 -54.47 -33.02
C ASN A 155 24.41 -53.94 -33.41
N PRO A 156 25.46 -54.79 -33.41
CA PRO A 156 26.83 -54.38 -33.75
C PRO A 156 27.06 -54.03 -35.23
N PHE A 157 26.03 -54.10 -36.08
CA PHE A 157 26.09 -53.78 -37.52
C PHE A 157 25.76 -52.32 -37.88
N LEU A 158 25.49 -51.47 -36.89
CA LEU A 158 25.17 -50.04 -37.07
C LEU A 158 26.30 -49.10 -36.60
N ASP A 159 27.55 -49.58 -36.61
CA ASP A 159 28.71 -48.72 -36.38
C ASP A 159 29.21 -48.17 -37.73
N PRO A 160 29.03 -46.87 -38.04
CA PRO A 160 29.47 -46.29 -39.32
C PRO A 160 30.99 -46.11 -39.41
N ASN A 161 31.75 -46.49 -38.38
CA ASN A 161 33.21 -46.37 -38.32
C ASN A 161 33.95 -47.73 -38.37
N ARG A 162 33.32 -48.80 -38.89
CA ARG A 162 33.97 -50.09 -39.10
C ARG A 162 33.91 -50.54 -40.56
#